data_AF-A0A6N9TTF4-F1
#
_entry.id   AF-A0A6N9TTF4-F1
#
_cell.length_a   1.000
_cell.length_b   1.000
_cell.length_c   1.000
_cell.angle_alpha   90.00
_cell.angle_beta   90.00
_cell.angle_gamma   90.00
#
_symmetry.space_group_name_H-M   'P 1'
#
loop_
_entity.id
_entity.type
_entity.pdbx_description
1 polymer ?
#
loop_
_entity_poly.entity_id
_entity_poly.type
_entity_poly.pdbx_seq_one_letter_code
_entity_poly.pdbx_strand_id
1 'polypeptide(L)'
;MSDANRADRPWAAFGSRLRALRRGAGLTQLQLGQLVGYHHTLISKLESGLREPPAGLADRLDPLLGSRGELAVLAGAPRDRRGTPFFPEAVGRALFAALPGGAAPGGGPPAEGGTLSCDGVPVHGTGVVGGDGPGGGRGWPVSLPDQGVICPLHASDGCAVPEPLAVLSLLKSAAALRESSDADAVHGLTALLSCLTRAAGEDLTPGVLETAERVLHLVAGWARAVDATGRLPHAQLRLAAAYAQLAGQARMSRGQTALSTVWFEHGLRWACASDDVVSQASLLGDLCTLARLDRDAESALVYAQAMGALDPRRSWVGALAHLYQARGYALRQDGPECRRHIELARRRLARLGRRDGAEA
;
A
#
# COMPACT_ATOMS: atom_id res chain seq x y z
N MET A 1 27.49 -32.98 -11.29
CA MET A 1 26.90 -31.88 -10.50
C MET A 1 25.41 -31.76 -10.87
N SER A 2 24.66 -32.86 -10.96
CA SER A 2 24.11 -33.76 -9.90
C SER A 2 22.73 -33.27 -9.45
N ASP A 3 21.68 -33.90 -10.00
CA ASP A 3 20.25 -33.64 -9.75
C ASP A 3 19.85 -33.56 -8.27
N ALA A 4 20.67 -34.11 -7.37
CA ALA A 4 20.53 -33.99 -5.92
C ALA A 4 20.48 -32.51 -5.44
N ASN A 5 21.29 -31.61 -5.99
CA ASN A 5 21.33 -30.19 -5.59
C ASN A 5 20.12 -29.37 -6.11
N ARG A 6 19.30 -29.96 -6.99
CA ARG A 6 18.10 -29.30 -7.52
C ARG A 6 16.86 -29.63 -6.70
N ALA A 7 16.81 -30.83 -6.09
CA ALA A 7 15.74 -31.27 -5.22
C ALA A 7 15.78 -30.61 -3.84
N ASP A 8 16.97 -30.23 -3.34
CA ASP A 8 17.17 -29.57 -2.04
C ASP A 8 16.81 -28.06 -2.03
N ARG A 9 16.37 -27.50 -3.16
CA ARG A 9 15.98 -26.09 -3.19
C ARG A 9 14.60 -25.91 -2.53
N PRO A 10 14.43 -24.94 -1.61
CA PRO A 10 13.18 -24.76 -0.86
C PRO A 10 11.92 -24.63 -1.73
N TRP A 11 12.07 -24.16 -2.98
CA TRP A 11 10.98 -23.92 -3.92
C TRP A 11 11.04 -24.81 -5.17
N ALA A 12 11.77 -25.93 -5.13
CA ALA A 12 11.92 -26.84 -6.27
C ALA A 12 10.57 -27.40 -6.76
N ALA A 13 9.68 -27.77 -5.84
CA ALA A 13 8.36 -28.32 -6.14
C ALA A 13 7.42 -27.26 -6.76
N PHE A 14 7.44 -26.03 -6.25
CA PHE A 14 6.70 -24.92 -6.84
C PHE A 14 7.21 -24.61 -8.25
N GLY A 15 8.53 -24.47 -8.41
CA GLY A 15 9.16 -24.13 -9.69
C GLY A 15 8.93 -25.17 -10.79
N SER A 16 8.99 -26.47 -10.44
CA SER A 16 8.72 -27.55 -11.38
C SER A 16 7.26 -27.57 -11.83
N ARG A 17 6.30 -27.36 -10.91
CA ARG A 17 4.87 -27.33 -11.23
C ARG A 17 4.52 -26.11 -12.09
N LEU A 18 5.04 -24.93 -11.75
CA LEU A 18 4.88 -23.71 -12.55
C LEU A 18 5.38 -23.90 -13.98
N ARG A 19 6.57 -24.50 -14.14
CA ARG A 19 7.14 -24.80 -15.46
C ARG A 19 6.27 -25.75 -16.28
N ALA A 20 5.75 -26.81 -15.65
CA ALA A 20 4.89 -27.79 -16.32
C ALA A 20 3.59 -27.14 -16.81
N LEU A 21 2.92 -26.37 -15.95
CA LEU A 21 1.67 -25.68 -16.27
C LEU A 21 1.85 -24.61 -17.35
N ARG A 22 2.90 -23.79 -17.25
CA ARG A 22 3.22 -22.79 -18.28
C ARG A 22 3.41 -23.43 -19.65
N ARG A 23 4.16 -24.53 -19.72
CA ARG A 23 4.39 -25.26 -20.99
C ARG A 23 3.10 -25.89 -21.51
N GLY A 24 2.27 -26.44 -20.62
CA GLY A 24 0.95 -26.96 -20.97
C GLY A 24 0.02 -25.89 -21.56
N ALA A 25 0.15 -24.63 -21.11
CA ALA A 25 -0.54 -23.47 -21.66
C ALA A 25 0.12 -22.85 -22.90
N GLY A 26 1.24 -23.42 -23.40
CA GLY A 26 1.96 -22.90 -24.58
C GLY A 26 2.67 -21.56 -24.38
N LEU A 27 2.81 -21.09 -23.14
CA LEU A 27 3.36 -19.76 -22.85
C LEU A 27 4.89 -19.79 -22.73
N THR A 28 5.58 -18.78 -23.23
CA THR A 28 6.99 -18.53 -22.92
C THR A 28 7.15 -17.91 -21.52
N GLN A 29 8.36 -17.96 -20.94
CA GLN A 29 8.63 -17.28 -19.65
C GLN A 29 8.40 -15.76 -19.73
N LEU A 30 8.65 -15.16 -20.91
CA LEU A 30 8.40 -13.75 -21.17
C LEU A 30 6.91 -13.42 -21.18
N GLN A 31 6.11 -14.19 -21.92
CA GLN A 31 4.67 -13.99 -21.98
C GLN A 31 4.00 -14.23 -20.63
N LEU A 32 4.39 -15.29 -19.91
CA LEU A 32 3.87 -15.51 -18.57
C LEU A 32 4.24 -14.34 -17.66
N GLY A 33 5.49 -13.87 -17.71
CA GLY A 33 5.94 -12.69 -16.98
C GLY A 33 5.05 -11.47 -17.25
N GLN A 34 4.82 -11.13 -18.51
CA GLN A 34 3.95 -10.01 -18.90
C GLN A 34 2.52 -10.16 -18.36
N LEU A 35 1.94 -11.36 -18.45
CA LEU A 35 0.59 -11.65 -17.96
C LEU A 35 0.43 -11.50 -16.45
N VAL A 36 1.49 -11.80 -15.68
CA VAL A 36 1.48 -11.66 -14.21
C VAL A 36 2.19 -10.41 -13.69
N GLY A 37 2.56 -9.48 -14.58
CA GLY A 37 3.19 -8.20 -14.23
C GLY A 37 4.64 -8.31 -13.75
N TYR A 38 5.38 -9.34 -14.17
CA TYR A 38 6.77 -9.59 -13.78
C TYR A 38 7.71 -9.76 -14.98
N HIS A 39 8.98 -9.39 -14.79
CA HIS A 39 10.00 -9.66 -15.81
C HIS A 39 10.27 -11.17 -15.96
N HIS A 40 10.62 -11.61 -17.17
CA HIS A 40 10.88 -13.02 -17.48
C HIS A 40 11.99 -13.64 -16.60
N THR A 41 12.93 -12.81 -16.13
CA THR A 41 14.01 -13.21 -15.21
C THR A 41 13.49 -13.71 -13.87
N LEU A 42 12.39 -13.12 -13.36
CA LEU A 42 11.75 -13.61 -12.14
C LEU A 42 11.12 -14.98 -12.38
N ILE A 43 10.39 -15.15 -13.50
CA ILE A 43 9.78 -16.43 -13.88
C ILE A 43 10.84 -17.54 -13.99
N SER A 44 11.99 -17.23 -14.59
CA SER A 44 13.12 -18.16 -14.66
C SER A 44 13.65 -18.57 -13.28
N LYS A 45 13.85 -17.60 -12.37
CA LYS A 45 14.31 -17.85 -10.99
C LYS A 45 13.29 -18.69 -10.21
N LEU A 46 11.99 -18.40 -10.35
CA LEU A 46 10.91 -19.18 -9.74
C LEU A 46 10.87 -20.61 -10.25
N GLU A 47 10.91 -20.82 -11.56
CA GLU A 47 10.91 -22.17 -12.16
C GLU A 47 12.14 -23.00 -11.79
N SER A 48 13.25 -22.34 -11.46
CA SER A 48 14.48 -22.99 -11.00
C SER A 48 14.49 -23.27 -9.49
N GLY A 49 13.45 -22.86 -8.76
CA GLY A 49 13.34 -23.01 -7.30
C GLY A 49 14.31 -22.11 -6.52
N LEU A 50 14.93 -21.12 -7.16
CA LEU A 50 15.93 -20.23 -6.56
C LEU A 50 15.33 -19.03 -5.84
N ARG A 51 14.03 -18.78 -6.01
CA ARG A 51 13.33 -17.62 -5.46
C ARG A 51 12.00 -18.09 -4.87
N GLU A 52 11.65 -17.51 -3.73
CA GLU A 52 10.33 -17.63 -3.13
C GLU A 52 9.26 -16.96 -4.00
N PRO A 53 8.09 -17.60 -4.20
CA PRO A 53 6.97 -16.97 -4.90
C PRO A 53 6.51 -15.71 -4.14
N PRO A 54 6.47 -14.54 -4.80
CA PRO A 54 5.85 -13.35 -4.21
C PRO A 54 4.41 -13.64 -3.74
N ALA A 55 3.99 -12.99 -2.65
CA ALA A 55 2.63 -13.13 -2.13
C ALA A 55 1.58 -12.83 -3.21
N GLY A 56 0.53 -13.65 -3.27
CA GLY A 56 -0.55 -13.55 -4.26
C GLY A 56 -0.18 -13.97 -5.69
N LEU A 57 1.10 -14.26 -6.01
CA LEU A 57 1.48 -14.71 -7.35
C LEU A 57 0.81 -16.06 -7.69
N ALA A 58 0.74 -16.98 -6.73
CA ALA A 58 0.12 -18.28 -6.94
C ALA A 58 -1.38 -18.18 -7.29
N ASP A 59 -2.07 -17.23 -6.67
CA ASP A 59 -3.50 -16.97 -6.93
C ASP A 59 -3.71 -16.31 -8.29
N ARG A 60 -2.80 -15.40 -8.70
CA ARG A 60 -2.81 -14.81 -10.05
C ARG A 60 -2.51 -15.83 -11.16
N LEU A 61 -1.65 -16.81 -10.89
CA LEU A 61 -1.32 -17.89 -11.82
C LEU A 61 -2.46 -18.89 -11.97
N ASP A 62 -3.34 -19.01 -10.96
CA ASP A 62 -4.38 -20.03 -10.92
C ASP A 62 -5.39 -19.95 -12.09
N PRO A 63 -6.02 -18.79 -12.37
CA PRO A 63 -6.93 -18.67 -13.51
C PRO A 63 -6.21 -18.70 -14.87
N LEU A 64 -4.94 -18.26 -14.91
CA LEU A 64 -4.16 -18.20 -16.16
C LEU A 64 -3.66 -19.58 -16.63
N LEU A 65 -3.32 -20.44 -15.66
CA LEU A 65 -2.73 -21.75 -15.93
C LEU A 65 -3.65 -22.91 -15.59
N GLY A 66 -4.84 -22.64 -15.05
CA GLY A 66 -5.81 -23.65 -14.65
C GLY A 66 -5.31 -24.55 -13.50
N SER A 67 -4.53 -23.99 -12.56
CA SER A 67 -3.81 -24.79 -11.55
C SER A 67 -4.70 -25.34 -10.42
N ARG A 68 -5.96 -24.92 -10.34
CA ARG A 68 -6.96 -25.27 -9.31
C ARG A 68 -6.42 -25.16 -7.88
N GLY A 69 -5.62 -24.14 -7.63
CA GLY A 69 -4.98 -23.82 -6.34
C GLY A 69 -3.82 -24.74 -5.96
N GLU A 70 -3.31 -25.58 -6.86
CA GLU A 70 -2.13 -26.41 -6.59
C GLU A 70 -0.88 -25.57 -6.36
N LEU A 71 -0.70 -24.50 -7.15
CA LEU A 71 0.42 -23.58 -6.96
C LEU A 71 0.32 -22.84 -5.62
N ALA A 72 -0.90 -22.54 -5.14
CA ALA A 72 -1.11 -21.91 -3.84
C ALA A 72 -0.67 -22.83 -2.69
N VAL A 73 -0.99 -24.13 -2.75
CA VAL A 73 -0.52 -25.13 -1.78
C VAL A 73 1.00 -25.23 -1.76
N LEU A 74 1.63 -25.26 -2.94
CA LEU A 74 3.09 -25.34 -3.07
C LEU A 74 3.81 -24.05 -2.66
N ALA A 75 3.16 -22.90 -2.83
CA ALA A 75 3.61 -21.61 -2.28
C ALA A 75 3.34 -21.51 -0.77
N GLY A 76 2.73 -22.53 -0.17
CA GLY A 76 2.30 -22.56 1.21
C GLY A 76 1.11 -21.65 1.51
N ALA A 77 0.52 -20.93 0.55
CA ALA A 77 -0.61 -19.97 0.70
C ALA A 77 -1.87 -20.63 1.29
N PRO A 78 -2.58 -20.00 2.25
CA PRO A 78 -3.79 -20.60 2.82
C PRO A 78 -4.88 -20.51 1.76
N ARG A 79 -5.59 -21.61 1.50
CA ARG A 79 -6.78 -21.56 0.66
C ARG A 79 -7.88 -20.84 1.43
N ASP A 80 -8.14 -19.58 1.09
CA ASP A 80 -9.33 -18.89 1.60
C ASP A 80 -10.57 -19.44 0.90
N ARG A 81 -11.26 -20.34 1.59
CA ARG A 81 -12.68 -20.61 1.36
C ARG A 81 -13.36 -20.50 2.72
N ARG A 82 -14.10 -19.40 2.88
CA ARG A 82 -15.03 -19.03 3.97
C ARG A 82 -14.48 -18.02 4.98
N GLY A 83 -14.06 -16.85 4.50
CA GLY A 83 -14.48 -15.58 5.10
C GLY A 83 -15.57 -14.98 4.23
N THR A 84 -16.76 -14.71 4.76
CA THR A 84 -17.69 -13.78 4.11
C THR A 84 -16.93 -12.48 3.85
N PRO A 85 -16.86 -11.97 2.61
CA PRO A 85 -16.15 -10.73 2.36
C PRO A 85 -16.90 -9.60 3.05
N PHE A 86 -16.18 -8.80 3.85
CA PHE A 86 -16.69 -7.55 4.43
C PHE A 86 -16.99 -6.49 3.34
N PHE A 87 -16.71 -6.78 2.05
CA PHE A 87 -17.08 -5.93 0.93
C PHE A 87 -17.65 -6.75 -0.25
N PRO A 88 -18.93 -6.58 -0.63
CA PRO A 88 -19.51 -7.18 -1.83
C PRO A 88 -18.88 -6.62 -3.12
N GLU A 89 -19.18 -7.28 -4.23
CA GLU A 89 -18.95 -6.96 -5.66
C GLU A 89 -19.11 -5.46 -6.09
N ALA A 90 -19.63 -4.61 -5.21
CA ALA A 90 -19.69 -3.16 -5.29
C ALA A 90 -18.31 -2.46 -5.35
N VAL A 91 -17.20 -3.13 -4.99
CA VAL A 91 -15.85 -2.54 -5.03
C VAL A 91 -15.51 -2.01 -6.42
N GLY A 92 -15.85 -2.72 -7.50
CA GLY A 92 -15.59 -2.25 -8.87
C GLY A 92 -16.24 -0.90 -9.21
N ARG A 93 -17.46 -0.63 -8.71
CA ARG A 93 -18.15 0.67 -8.90
C ARG A 93 -17.74 1.72 -7.87
N ALA A 94 -17.25 1.31 -6.71
CA ALA A 94 -16.88 2.21 -5.61
C ALA A 94 -15.40 2.64 -5.62
N LEU A 95 -14.53 1.95 -6.40
CA LEU A 95 -13.10 2.25 -6.50
C LEU A 95 -12.82 3.71 -6.89
N PHE A 96 -13.65 4.28 -7.75
CA PHE A 96 -13.47 5.64 -8.24
C PHE A 96 -14.61 6.57 -7.84
N ALA A 97 -15.25 6.30 -6.69
CA ALA A 97 -16.22 7.20 -6.07
C ALA A 97 -15.65 8.63 -5.95
N ALA A 98 -16.53 9.62 -6.00
CA ALA A 98 -16.15 11.03 -5.97
C ALA A 98 -15.33 11.35 -4.71
N LEU A 99 -14.20 12.02 -4.90
CA LEU A 99 -13.34 12.47 -3.80
C LEU A 99 -13.82 13.83 -3.28
N PRO A 100 -13.73 14.09 -1.96
CA PRO A 100 -13.98 15.40 -1.39
C PRO A 100 -13.16 16.50 -2.10
N GLY A 101 -13.81 17.61 -2.46
CA GLY A 101 -13.14 18.73 -3.13
C GLY A 101 -12.91 18.55 -4.65
N GLY A 102 -13.32 17.42 -5.24
CA GLY A 102 -13.30 17.22 -6.68
C GLY A 102 -14.45 17.93 -7.40
N ALA A 103 -14.21 18.41 -8.63
CA ALA A 103 -15.28 18.90 -9.50
C ALA A 103 -16.25 17.74 -9.82
N ALA A 104 -17.55 17.95 -9.56
CA ALA A 104 -18.59 16.98 -9.87
C ALA A 104 -18.65 16.71 -11.39
N PRO A 105 -18.98 15.48 -11.84
CA PRO A 105 -19.20 15.20 -13.25
C PRO A 105 -20.51 15.88 -13.69
N GLY A 106 -20.42 17.15 -14.09
CA GLY A 106 -21.56 17.94 -14.59
C GLY A 106 -21.53 19.44 -14.30
N GLY A 107 -20.57 19.97 -13.56
CA GLY A 107 -20.53 21.40 -13.20
C GLY A 107 -19.41 22.17 -13.87
N GLY A 108 -19.71 22.88 -14.97
CA GLY A 108 -18.97 24.04 -15.53
C GLY A 108 -17.49 23.84 -15.92
N PRO A 109 -16.91 24.71 -16.77
CA PRO A 109 -15.48 24.64 -17.05
C PRO A 109 -14.66 24.89 -15.77
N PRO A 110 -13.54 24.19 -15.57
CA PRO A 110 -12.66 24.45 -14.44
C PRO A 110 -12.10 25.87 -14.55
N ALA A 111 -11.94 26.55 -13.41
CA ALA A 111 -11.24 27.82 -13.35
C ALA A 111 -9.83 27.65 -13.94
N GLU A 112 -9.61 28.25 -15.11
CA GLU A 112 -8.30 28.41 -15.72
C GLU A 112 -7.43 29.27 -14.78
N GLY A 113 -6.18 28.86 -14.54
CA GLY A 113 -5.15 29.79 -14.08
C GLY A 113 -4.64 29.69 -12.64
N GLY A 114 -4.71 28.54 -11.97
CA GLY A 114 -3.95 28.31 -10.74
C GLY A 114 -2.51 27.85 -11.04
N THR A 115 -1.57 28.77 -11.28
CA THR A 115 -0.13 28.44 -11.30
C THR A 115 0.26 27.79 -9.97
N LEU A 116 0.87 26.60 -10.04
CA LEU A 116 1.49 25.94 -8.91
C LEU A 116 2.59 26.84 -8.34
N SER A 117 2.39 27.37 -7.14
CA SER A 117 3.52 27.76 -6.31
C SER A 117 4.14 26.48 -5.72
N CYS A 118 5.43 26.30 -5.98
CA CYS A 118 6.27 25.26 -5.40
C CYS A 118 6.66 25.55 -3.94
N ASP A 119 6.22 26.69 -3.37
CA ASP A 119 6.71 27.23 -2.11
C ASP A 119 6.32 26.41 -0.86
N GLY A 120 5.47 25.38 -1.04
CA GLY A 120 5.03 24.47 0.03
C GLY A 120 5.48 23.02 -0.10
N VAL A 121 6.19 22.63 -1.18
CA VAL A 121 6.76 21.27 -1.25
C VAL A 121 8.14 21.31 -0.60
N PRO A 122 8.44 20.45 0.40
CA PRO A 122 9.74 20.42 1.06
C PRO A 122 10.79 19.82 0.10
N VAL A 123 11.19 20.60 -0.91
CA VAL A 123 12.17 20.25 -1.95
C VAL A 123 13.50 20.97 -1.70
N HIS A 124 13.56 21.93 -0.78
CA HIS A 124 14.75 22.74 -0.56
C HIS A 124 15.89 21.94 0.08
N GLY A 125 16.82 21.50 -0.77
CA GLY A 125 18.18 21.06 -0.44
C GLY A 125 19.25 21.94 -1.09
N THR A 126 18.98 23.23 -1.34
CA THR A 126 19.96 24.15 -1.93
C THR A 126 20.24 25.32 -0.98
N GLY A 127 21.05 25.07 0.05
CA GLY A 127 21.46 26.11 0.99
C GLY A 127 22.63 25.65 1.86
N VAL A 128 23.85 25.81 1.33
CA VAL A 128 25.16 25.84 2.01
C VAL A 128 25.47 24.72 3.02
N VAL A 129 26.46 23.89 2.66
CA VAL A 129 27.18 23.00 3.59
C VAL A 129 27.82 23.86 4.68
N GLY A 130 27.30 23.74 5.91
CA GLY A 130 27.83 24.45 7.07
C GLY A 130 27.16 24.01 8.36
N GLY A 131 27.51 22.82 8.85
CA GLY A 131 27.15 22.41 10.21
C GLY A 131 27.15 20.90 10.41
N ASP A 132 28.27 20.36 10.90
CA ASP A 132 28.37 19.00 11.45
C ASP A 132 27.66 18.90 12.83
N GLY A 133 26.35 19.17 12.85
CA GLY A 133 25.47 18.86 13.97
C GLY A 133 24.64 17.61 13.70
N PRO A 134 24.15 16.86 14.71
CA PRO A 134 23.44 15.59 14.50
C PRO A 134 22.04 15.70 13.86
N GLY A 135 21.70 16.84 13.26
CA GLY A 135 20.38 17.18 12.72
C GLY A 135 20.44 17.82 11.33
N GLY A 136 21.34 17.35 10.45
CA GLY A 136 21.41 17.83 9.07
C GLY A 136 20.08 17.62 8.32
N GLY A 137 19.54 18.71 7.76
CA GLY A 137 18.25 18.75 7.06
C GLY A 137 18.15 17.64 6.01
N ARG A 138 17.28 16.67 6.26
CA ARG A 138 17.06 15.58 5.30
C ARG A 138 16.27 16.13 4.12
N GLY A 139 16.95 16.31 2.99
CA GLY A 139 16.37 16.71 1.71
C GLY A 139 15.62 15.57 1.02
N TRP A 140 15.47 15.70 -0.30
CA TRP A 140 14.88 14.69 -1.18
C TRP A 140 15.56 13.32 -1.05
N PRO A 141 14.82 12.19 -1.07
CA PRO A 141 15.41 10.87 -0.90
C PRO A 141 16.25 10.46 -2.10
N VAL A 142 17.35 9.77 -1.83
CA VAL A 142 18.31 9.31 -2.86
C VAL A 142 17.89 7.96 -3.46
N SER A 143 17.17 7.14 -2.70
CA SER A 143 16.65 5.84 -3.12
C SER A 143 15.45 5.41 -2.28
N LEU A 144 14.60 4.52 -2.82
CA LEU A 144 13.52 3.86 -2.08
C LEU A 144 13.93 2.43 -1.67
N PRO A 145 13.53 1.94 -0.49
CA PRO A 145 12.62 2.58 0.47
C PRO A 145 13.29 3.73 1.24
N ASP A 146 12.50 4.72 1.63
CA ASP A 146 12.93 5.82 2.50
C ASP A 146 12.01 5.91 3.73
N GLN A 147 12.58 5.84 4.93
CA GLN A 147 11.86 5.89 6.21
C GLN A 147 10.65 4.95 6.30
N GLY A 148 10.77 3.72 5.78
CA GLY A 148 9.69 2.73 5.80
C GLY A 148 8.64 2.92 4.69
N VAL A 149 8.72 3.97 3.88
CA VAL A 149 7.91 4.11 2.66
C VAL A 149 8.53 3.25 1.55
N ILE A 150 7.80 2.20 1.17
CA ILE A 150 8.25 1.17 0.24
C ILE A 150 7.78 1.49 -1.18
N CYS A 151 8.60 1.17 -2.20
CA CYS A 151 8.20 1.34 -3.59
C CYS A 151 6.98 0.46 -3.95
N PRO A 152 5.88 1.02 -4.48
CA PRO A 152 4.71 0.25 -4.89
C PRO A 152 4.97 -0.79 -5.98
N LEU A 153 5.98 -0.58 -6.83
CA LEU A 153 6.33 -1.46 -7.95
C LEU A 153 7.32 -2.57 -7.56
N HIS A 154 8.35 -2.22 -6.80
CA HIS A 154 9.51 -3.11 -6.58
C HIS A 154 9.75 -3.43 -5.11
N ALA A 155 8.81 -3.13 -4.23
CA ALA A 155 8.96 -3.31 -2.80
C ALA A 155 10.28 -2.67 -2.28
N SER A 156 11.15 -3.46 -1.65
CA SER A 156 12.40 -3.00 -1.02
C SER A 156 13.64 -3.14 -1.91
N ASP A 157 13.48 -3.26 -3.24
CA ASP A 157 14.57 -3.58 -4.17
C ASP A 157 15.56 -2.42 -4.46
N GLY A 158 15.49 -1.29 -3.75
CA GLY A 158 16.47 -0.20 -3.91
C GLY A 158 16.24 0.62 -5.19
N CYS A 159 15.12 1.33 -5.31
CA CYS A 159 14.80 2.09 -6.53
C CYS A 159 15.48 3.46 -6.51
N ALA A 160 16.07 3.85 -7.64
CA ALA A 160 16.47 5.24 -7.86
C ALA A 160 15.24 6.16 -7.88
N VAL A 161 15.41 7.39 -7.43
CA VAL A 161 14.34 8.39 -7.40
C VAL A 161 14.64 9.47 -8.45
N PRO A 162 13.65 9.87 -9.27
CA PRO A 162 13.80 11.00 -10.18
C PRO A 162 14.13 12.30 -9.45
N GLU A 163 14.76 13.23 -10.16
CA GLU A 163 15.05 14.57 -9.62
C GLU A 163 13.78 15.30 -9.18
N PRO A 164 13.81 16.07 -8.07
CA PRO A 164 12.62 16.71 -7.52
C PRO A 164 11.87 17.60 -8.52
N LEU A 165 12.60 18.36 -9.35
CA LEU A 165 12.02 19.24 -10.36
C LEU A 165 11.26 18.47 -11.45
N ALA A 166 11.70 17.26 -11.78
CA ALA A 166 10.97 16.38 -12.70
C ALA A 166 9.64 15.94 -12.07
N VAL A 167 9.65 15.56 -10.79
CA VAL A 167 8.43 15.18 -10.06
C VAL A 167 7.46 16.36 -9.93
N LEU A 168 7.95 17.55 -9.57
CA LEU A 168 7.11 18.75 -9.50
C LEU A 168 6.47 19.08 -10.86
N SER A 169 7.15 18.79 -11.96
CA SER A 169 6.60 18.97 -13.31
C SER A 169 5.45 18.01 -13.60
N LEU A 170 5.49 16.78 -13.06
CA LEU A 170 4.37 15.83 -13.15
C LEU A 170 3.10 16.33 -12.45
N LEU A 171 3.25 17.12 -11.37
CA LEU A 171 2.13 17.64 -10.60
C LEU A 171 1.38 18.79 -11.30
N LYS A 172 1.92 19.31 -12.41
CA LYS A 172 1.32 20.41 -13.17
C LYS A 172 0.01 20.02 -13.84
N SER A 173 -0.11 18.79 -14.34
CA SER A 173 -1.33 18.34 -15.00
C SER A 173 -1.47 16.82 -14.99
N ALA A 174 -2.70 16.33 -15.12
CA ALA A 174 -2.97 14.91 -15.34
C ALA A 174 -2.43 14.42 -16.70
N ALA A 175 -2.14 15.32 -17.65
CA ALA A 175 -1.48 14.96 -18.91
C ALA A 175 0.00 14.63 -18.69
N ALA A 176 0.72 15.43 -17.91
CA ALA A 176 2.13 15.21 -17.60
C ALA A 176 2.38 13.85 -16.92
N LEU A 177 1.48 13.43 -16.02
CA LEU A 177 1.52 12.10 -15.40
C LEU A 177 1.35 10.96 -16.43
N ARG A 178 0.43 11.11 -17.39
CA ARG A 178 0.15 10.09 -18.41
C ARG A 178 1.25 9.98 -19.47
N GLU A 179 1.96 11.07 -19.73
CA GLU A 179 3.06 11.11 -20.70
C GLU A 179 4.37 10.57 -20.12
N SER A 180 4.49 10.55 -18.79
CA SER A 180 5.66 10.01 -18.10
C SER A 180 5.71 8.48 -18.10
N SER A 181 6.90 7.94 -17.88
CA SER A 181 7.06 6.51 -17.58
C SER A 181 6.33 6.15 -16.29
N ASP A 182 5.49 5.10 -16.31
CA ASP A 182 4.79 4.60 -15.12
C ASP A 182 5.76 4.38 -13.95
N ALA A 183 6.99 3.91 -14.22
CA ALA A 183 8.00 3.67 -13.19
C ALA A 183 8.52 4.97 -12.56
N ASP A 184 8.90 5.96 -13.38
CA ASP A 184 9.44 7.23 -12.89
C ASP A 184 8.37 8.02 -12.12
N ALA A 185 7.13 8.04 -12.61
CA ALA A 185 6.01 8.64 -11.88
C ALA A 185 5.79 7.96 -10.53
N VAL A 186 5.77 6.62 -10.47
CA VAL A 186 5.61 5.92 -9.18
C VAL A 186 6.78 6.23 -8.24
N HIS A 187 8.02 6.17 -8.71
CA HIS A 187 9.20 6.42 -7.87
C HIS A 187 9.23 7.85 -7.34
N GLY A 188 8.97 8.83 -8.22
CA GLY A 188 8.92 10.24 -7.86
C GLY A 188 7.80 10.57 -6.87
N LEU A 189 6.59 10.04 -7.09
CA LEU A 189 5.47 10.24 -6.17
C LEU A 189 5.67 9.51 -4.84
N THR A 190 6.32 8.35 -4.83
CA THR A 190 6.66 7.65 -3.58
C THR A 190 7.68 8.45 -2.77
N ALA A 191 8.67 9.04 -3.43
CA ALA A 191 9.64 9.92 -2.77
C ALA A 191 8.99 11.20 -2.21
N LEU A 192 8.08 11.80 -2.98
CA LEU A 192 7.30 12.94 -2.52
C LEU A 192 6.45 12.57 -1.29
N LEU A 193 5.81 11.39 -1.29
CA LEU A 193 5.08 10.88 -0.14
C LEU A 193 5.99 10.80 1.11
N SER A 194 7.18 10.22 1.01
CA SER A 194 8.15 10.18 2.12
C SER A 194 8.47 11.58 2.67
N CYS A 195 8.70 12.56 1.79
CA CYS A 195 8.95 13.94 2.18
C CYS A 195 7.74 14.57 2.89
N LEU A 196 6.53 14.37 2.37
CA LEU A 196 5.32 14.93 2.97
C LEU A 196 4.96 14.26 4.30
N THR A 197 5.17 12.95 4.44
CA THR A 197 4.99 12.23 5.71
C THR A 197 5.95 12.75 6.78
N ARG A 198 7.21 13.04 6.44
CA ARG A 198 8.15 13.68 7.38
C ARG A 198 7.69 15.08 7.77
N ALA A 199 7.35 15.91 6.78
CA ALA A 199 6.90 17.28 7.03
C ALA A 199 5.63 17.34 7.89
N ALA A 200 4.72 16.36 7.73
CA ALA A 200 3.52 16.23 8.56
C ALA A 200 3.84 15.89 10.03
N GLY A 201 4.91 15.13 10.30
CA GLY A 201 5.32 14.79 11.66
C GLY A 201 6.03 15.91 12.41
N GLU A 202 6.56 16.91 11.69
CA GLU A 202 7.30 18.03 12.26
C GLU A 202 6.40 19.24 12.58
N ASP A 203 5.09 19.22 12.27
CA ASP A 203 4.10 20.31 12.50
C ASP A 203 4.49 21.70 11.93
N LEU A 204 5.57 21.79 11.17
CA LEU A 204 6.24 23.06 10.83
C LEU A 204 6.00 23.54 9.40
N THR A 205 5.39 22.73 8.52
CA THR A 205 5.27 23.07 7.09
C THR A 205 3.81 23.31 6.67
N PRO A 206 3.38 24.57 6.43
CA PRO A 206 2.12 24.88 5.78
C PRO A 206 2.06 24.25 4.38
N GLY A 207 0.89 23.78 3.94
CA GLY A 207 0.71 23.28 2.57
C GLY A 207 0.83 21.76 2.39
N VAL A 208 1.25 21.00 3.41
CA VAL A 208 1.41 19.53 3.33
C VAL A 208 0.08 18.84 3.01
N LEU A 209 -1.00 19.23 3.69
CA LEU A 209 -2.34 18.69 3.47
C LEU A 209 -2.81 18.99 2.05
N GLU A 210 -2.71 20.25 1.65
CA GLU A 210 -3.18 20.75 0.36
C GLU A 210 -2.42 20.08 -0.79
N THR A 211 -1.12 19.85 -0.61
CA THR A 211 -0.29 19.08 -1.56
C THR A 211 -0.70 17.62 -1.60
N ALA A 212 -0.89 16.96 -0.45
CA ALA A 212 -1.28 15.56 -0.38
C ALA A 212 -2.64 15.31 -1.06
N GLU A 213 -3.64 16.16 -0.80
CA GLU A 213 -4.97 16.06 -1.43
C GLU A 213 -4.89 16.32 -2.93
N ARG A 214 -4.09 17.29 -3.38
CA ARG A 214 -3.89 17.53 -4.82
C ARG A 214 -3.25 16.33 -5.51
N VAL A 215 -2.18 15.78 -4.95
CA VAL A 215 -1.50 14.60 -5.50
C VAL A 215 -2.45 13.41 -5.51
N LEU A 216 -3.23 13.23 -4.45
CA LEU A 216 -4.24 12.17 -4.39
C LEU A 216 -5.24 12.24 -5.55
N HIS A 217 -5.79 13.42 -5.83
CA HIS A 217 -6.70 13.61 -6.96
C HIS A 217 -6.04 13.27 -8.31
N LEU A 218 -4.78 13.68 -8.49
CA LEU A 218 -4.02 13.36 -9.70
C LEU A 218 -3.77 11.85 -9.84
N VAL A 219 -3.36 11.18 -8.76
CA VAL A 219 -3.12 9.73 -8.74
C VAL A 219 -4.40 8.94 -8.97
N ALA A 220 -5.52 9.34 -8.35
CA ALA A 220 -6.82 8.70 -8.57
C ALA A 220 -7.31 8.87 -10.03
N GLY A 221 -7.10 10.05 -10.62
CA GLY A 221 -7.37 10.30 -12.03
C GLY A 221 -6.49 9.44 -12.96
N TRP A 222 -5.20 9.29 -12.62
CA TRP A 222 -4.28 8.42 -13.34
C TRP A 222 -4.66 6.95 -13.22
N ALA A 223 -5.00 6.46 -12.03
CA ALA A 223 -5.49 5.11 -11.80
C ALA A 223 -6.74 4.82 -12.65
N ARG A 224 -7.70 5.75 -12.70
CA ARG A 224 -8.91 5.62 -13.55
C ARG A 224 -8.56 5.55 -15.02
N ALA A 225 -7.60 6.34 -15.49
CA ALA A 225 -7.15 6.32 -16.88
C ALA A 225 -6.50 4.98 -17.25
N VAL A 226 -5.69 4.40 -16.36
CA VAL A 226 -5.09 3.08 -16.55
C VAL A 226 -6.16 1.98 -16.54
N ASP A 227 -7.10 2.02 -15.60
CA ASP A 227 -8.23 1.08 -15.50
C ASP A 227 -9.09 1.07 -16.77
N ALA A 228 -9.36 2.25 -17.34
CA ALA A 228 -10.10 2.40 -18.60
C ALA A 228 -9.43 1.72 -19.81
N THR A 229 -8.13 1.40 -19.74
CA THR A 229 -7.44 0.61 -20.78
C THR A 229 -7.57 -0.91 -20.59
N GLY A 230 -8.26 -1.36 -19.54
CA GLY A 230 -8.37 -2.77 -19.15
C GLY A 230 -7.18 -3.28 -18.33
N ARG A 231 -6.25 -2.41 -17.93
CA ARG A 231 -5.12 -2.74 -17.06
C ARG A 231 -5.48 -2.45 -15.60
N LEU A 232 -5.15 -3.36 -14.68
CA LEU A 232 -5.31 -3.11 -13.25
C LEU A 232 -4.29 -2.06 -12.75
N PRO A 233 -4.72 -0.92 -12.17
CA PRO A 233 -3.84 0.18 -11.78
C PRO A 233 -3.20 -0.03 -10.38
N HIS A 234 -2.60 -1.19 -10.15
CA HIS A 234 -2.21 -1.64 -8.80
C HIS A 234 -1.25 -0.67 -8.09
N ALA A 235 -0.17 -0.22 -8.76
CA ALA A 235 0.79 0.70 -8.17
C ALA A 235 0.17 2.08 -7.85
N GLN A 236 -0.75 2.54 -8.71
CA GLN A 236 -1.47 3.79 -8.53
C GLN A 236 -2.46 3.70 -7.37
N LEU A 237 -3.16 2.57 -7.20
CA LEU A 237 -4.05 2.35 -6.07
C LEU A 237 -3.30 2.32 -4.74
N ARG A 238 -2.10 1.70 -4.70
CA ARG A 238 -1.23 1.73 -3.50
C ARG A 238 -0.80 3.16 -3.15
N LEU A 239 -0.41 3.96 -4.15
CA LEU A 239 -0.11 5.38 -3.93
C LEU A 239 -1.33 6.16 -3.45
N ALA A 240 -2.49 5.96 -4.10
CA ALA A 240 -3.74 6.62 -3.71
C ALA A 240 -4.11 6.29 -2.25
N ALA A 241 -3.97 5.03 -1.84
CA ALA A 241 -4.19 4.60 -0.47
C ALA A 241 -3.30 5.36 0.52
N ALA A 242 -1.99 5.44 0.24
CA ALA A 242 -1.03 6.09 1.11
C ALA A 242 -1.24 7.62 1.19
N TYR A 243 -1.53 8.28 0.07
CA TYR A 243 -1.85 9.71 0.07
C TYR A 243 -3.18 10.01 0.77
N ALA A 244 -4.17 9.14 0.65
CA ALA A 244 -5.43 9.27 1.39
C ALA A 244 -5.22 9.09 2.89
N GLN A 245 -4.35 8.17 3.30
CA GLN A 245 -3.96 8.03 4.70
C GLN A 245 -3.30 9.31 5.22
N LEU A 246 -2.33 9.86 4.48
CA LEU A 246 -1.65 11.10 4.87
C LEU A 246 -2.63 12.28 4.97
N ALA A 247 -3.53 12.45 3.99
CA ALA A 247 -4.57 13.48 4.02
C ALA A 247 -5.51 13.27 5.23
N GLY A 248 -5.94 12.04 5.47
CA GLY A 248 -6.78 11.68 6.61
C GLY A 248 -6.13 11.98 7.95
N GLN A 249 -4.86 11.66 8.13
CA GLN A 249 -4.08 11.95 9.33
C GLN A 249 -3.91 13.46 9.55
N ALA A 250 -3.61 14.22 8.50
CA ALA A 250 -3.52 15.67 8.56
C ALA A 250 -4.87 16.36 8.84
N ARG A 251 -5.99 15.80 8.36
CA ARG A 251 -7.34 16.25 8.73
C ARG A 251 -7.66 15.94 10.19
N MET A 252 -7.26 14.75 10.66
CA MET A 252 -7.43 14.34 12.06
C MET A 252 -6.67 15.27 13.02
N SER A 253 -5.42 15.64 12.73
CA SER A 253 -4.65 16.56 13.60
C SER A 253 -5.24 17.97 13.66
N ARG A 254 -5.95 18.40 12.60
CA ARG A 254 -6.74 19.65 12.57
C ARG A 254 -8.15 19.52 13.18
N GLY A 255 -8.50 18.37 13.77
CA GLY A 255 -9.82 18.11 14.38
C GLY A 255 -10.96 17.86 13.39
N GLN A 256 -10.67 17.66 12.10
CA GLN A 256 -11.66 17.47 11.05
C GLN A 256 -12.00 15.98 10.88
N THR A 257 -12.52 15.36 11.94
CA THR A 257 -12.70 13.89 12.05
C THR A 257 -13.61 13.31 10.96
N ALA A 258 -14.71 13.98 10.61
CA ALA A 258 -15.60 13.50 9.53
C ALA A 258 -14.90 13.40 8.17
N LEU A 259 -14.08 14.39 7.81
CA LEU A 259 -13.29 14.35 6.57
C LEU A 259 -12.16 13.31 6.65
N SER A 260 -11.56 13.14 7.82
CA SER A 260 -10.56 12.11 8.08
C SER A 260 -11.13 10.71 7.81
N THR A 261 -12.32 10.40 8.34
CA THR A 261 -13.01 9.12 8.09
C THR A 261 -13.21 8.86 6.62
N VAL A 262 -13.70 9.85 5.86
CA VAL A 262 -13.93 9.71 4.41
C VAL A 262 -12.62 9.39 3.69
N TRP A 263 -11.53 10.10 4.00
CA TRP A 263 -10.23 9.83 3.40
C TRP A 263 -9.69 8.44 3.75
N PHE A 264 -9.80 8.00 5.01
CA PHE A 264 -9.38 6.66 5.40
C PHE A 264 -10.20 5.57 4.74
N GLU A 265 -11.51 5.74 4.58
CA GLU A 265 -12.35 4.77 3.87
C GLU A 265 -12.00 4.67 2.38
N HIS A 266 -11.71 5.80 1.72
CA HIS A 266 -11.19 5.77 0.35
C HIS A 266 -9.85 5.05 0.28
N GLY A 267 -8.93 5.37 1.21
CA GLY A 267 -7.65 4.70 1.31
C GLY A 267 -7.80 3.20 1.48
N LEU A 268 -8.70 2.76 2.37
CA LEU A 268 -8.92 1.35 2.67
C LEU A 268 -9.47 0.61 1.46
N ARG A 269 -10.41 1.20 0.71
CA ARG A 269 -10.93 0.63 -0.54
C ARG A 269 -9.81 0.37 -1.56
N TRP A 270 -8.88 1.33 -1.73
CA TRP A 270 -7.75 1.17 -2.65
C TRP A 270 -6.69 0.19 -2.14
N ALA A 271 -6.43 0.16 -0.83
CA ALA A 271 -5.51 -0.79 -0.21
C ALA A 271 -6.04 -2.23 -0.33
N CYS A 272 -7.36 -2.44 -0.19
CA CYS A 272 -8.00 -3.73 -0.44
C CYS A 272 -7.88 -4.14 -1.91
N ALA A 273 -8.19 -3.25 -2.86
CA ALA A 273 -8.10 -3.58 -4.28
C ALA A 273 -6.67 -3.76 -4.82
N SER A 274 -5.67 -3.36 -4.03
CA SER A 274 -4.26 -3.59 -4.31
C SER A 274 -3.61 -4.60 -3.37
N ASP A 275 -4.39 -5.38 -2.62
CA ASP A 275 -3.88 -6.41 -1.69
C ASP A 275 -2.76 -5.90 -0.75
N ASP A 276 -2.74 -4.60 -0.45
CA ASP A 276 -1.71 -3.98 0.40
C ASP A 276 -2.10 -4.13 1.86
N VAL A 277 -1.79 -5.31 2.41
CA VAL A 277 -2.12 -5.66 3.80
C VAL A 277 -1.51 -4.68 4.82
N VAL A 278 -0.33 -4.12 4.53
CA VAL A 278 0.33 -3.16 5.45
C VAL A 278 -0.52 -1.89 5.51
N SER A 279 -0.84 -1.31 4.35
CA SER A 279 -1.69 -0.12 4.29
C SER A 279 -3.09 -0.38 4.84
N GLN A 280 -3.69 -1.55 4.58
CA GLN A 280 -4.99 -1.93 5.18
C GLN A 280 -4.93 -1.94 6.71
N ALA A 281 -3.89 -2.53 7.30
CA ALA A 281 -3.71 -2.56 8.75
C ALA A 281 -3.49 -1.15 9.33
N SER A 282 -2.66 -0.31 8.69
CA SER A 282 -2.43 1.06 9.14
C SER A 282 -3.71 1.92 9.08
N LEU A 283 -4.45 1.87 7.96
CA LEU A 283 -5.71 2.59 7.78
C LEU A 283 -6.80 2.14 8.75
N LEU A 284 -6.91 0.86 9.03
CA LEU A 284 -7.82 0.34 10.08
C LEU A 284 -7.41 0.83 11.47
N GLY A 285 -6.10 0.94 11.75
CA GLY A 285 -5.61 1.52 12.99
C GLY A 285 -5.93 3.00 13.15
N ASP A 286 -5.87 3.77 12.06
CA ASP A 286 -6.30 5.16 12.01
C ASP A 286 -7.82 5.29 12.24
N LEU A 287 -8.64 4.44 11.60
CA LEU A 287 -10.09 4.37 11.83
C LEU A 287 -10.46 3.97 13.27
N CYS A 288 -9.75 2.99 13.87
CA CYS A 288 -9.89 2.68 15.30
C CYS A 288 -9.56 3.89 16.18
N THR A 289 -8.59 4.72 15.77
CA THR A 289 -8.19 5.92 16.51
C THR A 289 -9.27 7.00 16.44
N LEU A 290 -9.86 7.24 15.27
CA LEU A 290 -11.01 8.15 15.12
C LEU A 290 -12.20 7.69 15.96
N ALA A 291 -12.61 6.42 15.83
CA ALA A 291 -13.73 5.87 16.58
C ALA A 291 -13.54 6.02 18.10
N ARG A 292 -12.29 5.87 18.59
CA ARG A 292 -11.95 6.12 20.00
C ARG A 292 -12.10 7.60 20.38
N LEU A 293 -11.68 8.53 19.53
CA LEU A 293 -11.85 9.98 19.75
C LEU A 293 -13.34 10.35 19.82
N ASP A 294 -14.16 9.75 18.96
CA ASP A 294 -15.62 9.93 18.92
C ASP A 294 -16.36 9.14 20.02
N ARG A 295 -15.63 8.40 20.86
CA ARG A 295 -16.18 7.53 21.91
C ARG A 295 -17.11 6.43 21.38
N ASP A 296 -16.98 6.08 20.10
CA ASP A 296 -17.71 5.00 19.44
C ASP A 296 -16.96 3.68 19.60
N ALA A 297 -17.31 2.94 20.65
CA ALA A 297 -16.68 1.66 20.94
C ALA A 297 -17.08 0.55 19.94
N GLU A 298 -18.27 0.63 19.35
CA GLU A 298 -18.75 -0.41 18.44
C GLU A 298 -18.00 -0.34 17.11
N SER A 299 -17.88 0.86 16.51
CA SER A 299 -17.06 1.04 15.30
C SER A 299 -15.59 0.70 15.56
N ALA A 300 -15.04 1.11 16.71
CA ALA A 300 -13.66 0.78 17.08
C ALA A 300 -13.41 -0.74 17.10
N LEU A 301 -14.36 -1.51 17.64
CA LEU A 301 -14.29 -2.97 17.68
C LEU A 301 -14.44 -3.60 16.29
N VAL A 302 -15.34 -3.08 15.45
CA VAL A 302 -15.52 -3.55 14.06
C VAL A 302 -14.23 -3.39 13.27
N TYR A 303 -13.58 -2.21 13.31
CA TYR A 303 -12.32 -1.99 12.61
C TYR A 303 -11.19 -2.87 13.16
N ALA A 304 -11.11 -3.05 14.48
CA ALA A 304 -10.08 -3.88 15.10
C ALA A 304 -10.25 -5.37 14.75
N GLN A 305 -11.50 -5.86 14.66
CA GLN A 305 -11.81 -7.22 14.22
C GLN A 305 -11.48 -7.40 12.74
N ALA A 306 -11.81 -6.42 11.88
CA ALA A 306 -11.43 -6.44 10.48
C ALA A 306 -9.90 -6.52 10.31
N MET A 307 -9.13 -5.77 11.11
CA MET A 307 -7.66 -5.83 11.11
C MET A 307 -7.16 -7.24 11.47
N GLY A 308 -7.77 -7.87 12.48
CA GLY A 308 -7.43 -9.23 12.90
C GLY A 308 -7.72 -10.31 11.85
N ALA A 309 -8.58 -10.00 10.87
CA ALA A 309 -8.97 -10.91 9.79
C ALA A 309 -8.12 -10.78 8.51
N LEU A 310 -7.19 -9.81 8.42
CA LEU A 310 -6.41 -9.54 7.21
C LEU A 310 -5.51 -10.70 6.76
N ASP A 311 -4.34 -10.88 7.38
CA ASP A 311 -3.40 -11.96 7.07
C ASP A 311 -2.94 -12.63 8.37
N PRO A 312 -3.38 -13.86 8.66
CA PRO A 312 -2.98 -14.58 9.88
C PRO A 312 -1.47 -14.82 10.02
N ARG A 313 -0.71 -14.71 8.92
CA ARG A 313 0.75 -14.90 8.89
C ARG A 313 1.53 -13.71 9.39
N ARG A 314 0.93 -12.51 9.31
CA ARG A 314 1.54 -11.29 9.81
C ARG A 314 1.21 -11.17 11.28
N SER A 315 2.10 -11.70 12.10
CA SER A 315 1.86 -11.83 13.53
C SER A 315 1.74 -10.46 14.21
N TRP A 316 2.42 -9.44 13.68
CA TRP A 316 2.30 -8.04 14.12
C TRP A 316 0.90 -7.46 13.89
N VAL A 317 0.26 -7.73 12.74
CA VAL A 317 -1.12 -7.26 12.44
C VAL A 317 -2.09 -7.84 13.47
N GLY A 318 -1.98 -9.13 13.76
CA GLY A 318 -2.82 -9.77 14.78
C GLY A 318 -2.55 -9.25 16.19
N ALA A 319 -1.31 -8.89 16.53
CA ALA A 319 -0.98 -8.27 17.81
C ALA A 319 -1.62 -6.88 17.93
N LEU A 320 -1.48 -6.07 16.88
CA LEU A 320 -2.05 -4.73 16.79
C LEU A 320 -3.59 -4.76 16.87
N ALA A 321 -4.23 -5.69 16.15
CA ALA A 321 -5.66 -5.91 16.20
C ALA A 321 -6.15 -6.18 17.64
N HIS A 322 -5.47 -7.06 18.39
CA HIS A 322 -5.82 -7.32 19.79
C HIS A 322 -5.60 -6.10 20.70
N LEU A 323 -4.58 -5.28 20.46
CA LEU A 323 -4.41 -4.02 21.20
C LEU A 323 -5.56 -3.04 20.93
N TYR A 324 -6.02 -2.92 19.69
CA TYR A 324 -7.19 -2.09 19.37
C TYR A 324 -8.49 -2.66 19.94
N GLN A 325 -8.69 -3.99 19.92
CA GLN A 325 -9.83 -4.63 20.57
C GLN A 325 -9.84 -4.37 22.08
N ALA A 326 -8.68 -4.48 22.75
CA ALA A 326 -8.58 -4.15 24.18
C ALA A 326 -9.00 -2.70 24.46
N ARG A 327 -8.59 -1.75 23.63
CA ARG A 327 -9.02 -0.34 23.72
C ARG A 327 -10.53 -0.20 23.51
N GLY A 328 -11.12 -0.91 22.54
CA GLY A 328 -12.56 -0.92 22.30
C GLY A 328 -13.36 -1.46 23.49
N TYR A 329 -12.95 -2.59 24.07
CA TYR A 329 -13.58 -3.14 25.28
C TYR A 329 -13.42 -2.24 26.51
N ALA A 330 -12.26 -1.56 26.64
CA ALA A 330 -12.07 -0.56 27.68
C ALA A 330 -13.06 0.63 27.54
N LEU A 331 -13.34 1.09 26.32
CA LEU A 331 -14.37 2.12 26.08
C LEU A 331 -15.76 1.67 26.55
N ARG A 332 -16.10 0.39 26.32
CA ARG A 332 -17.35 -0.24 26.81
C ARG A 332 -17.37 -0.52 28.31
N GLN A 333 -16.29 -0.25 29.03
CA GLN A 333 -16.10 -0.67 30.44
C GLN A 333 -16.14 -2.19 30.64
N ASP A 334 -15.80 -2.98 29.61
CA ASP A 334 -15.69 -4.43 29.69
C ASP A 334 -14.25 -4.83 30.09
N GLY A 335 -14.01 -4.80 31.41
CA GLY A 335 -12.71 -5.14 32.00
C GLY A 335 -12.21 -6.57 31.70
N PRO A 336 -13.06 -7.62 31.80
CA PRO A 336 -12.69 -8.98 31.44
C PRO A 336 -12.20 -9.14 29.99
N GLU A 337 -12.97 -8.67 28.99
CA GLU A 337 -12.57 -8.80 27.59
C GLU A 337 -11.36 -7.92 27.24
N CYS A 338 -11.26 -6.73 27.84
CA CYS A 338 -10.07 -5.89 27.71
C CYS A 338 -8.80 -6.63 28.15
N ARG A 339 -8.80 -7.25 29.34
CA ARG A 339 -7.65 -8.02 29.85
C ARG A 339 -7.32 -9.21 28.97
N ARG A 340 -8.34 -9.96 28.52
CA ARG A 340 -8.17 -11.09 27.60
C ARG A 340 -7.43 -10.68 26.34
N HIS A 341 -7.82 -9.57 25.73
CA HIS A 341 -7.18 -9.07 24.51
C HIS A 341 -5.75 -8.55 24.75
N ILE A 342 -5.46 -7.95 25.90
CA ILE A 342 -4.08 -7.59 26.29
C ILE A 342 -3.18 -8.84 26.36
N GLU A 343 -3.67 -9.93 26.95
CA GLU A 343 -2.91 -11.18 27.01
C GLU A 343 -2.70 -11.81 25.62
N LEU A 344 -3.72 -11.79 24.77
CA LEU A 344 -3.61 -12.26 23.38
C LEU A 344 -2.60 -11.45 22.58
N ALA A 345 -2.61 -10.12 22.72
CA ALA A 345 -1.61 -9.24 22.12
C ALA A 345 -0.20 -9.61 22.62
N ARG A 346 0.00 -9.77 23.93
CA ARG A 346 1.30 -10.17 24.51
C ARG A 346 1.80 -11.51 23.95
N ARG A 347 0.90 -12.50 23.82
CA ARG A 347 1.22 -13.82 23.24
C ARG A 347 1.68 -13.72 21.78
N ARG A 348 1.10 -12.82 20.99
CA ARG A 348 1.52 -12.59 19.60
C ARG A 348 2.82 -11.80 19.50
N LEU A 349 2.99 -10.76 20.32
CA LEU A 349 4.22 -9.98 20.39
C LEU A 349 5.44 -10.85 20.74
N ALA A 350 5.27 -11.85 21.61
CA ALA A 350 6.33 -12.81 21.95
C ALA A 350 6.75 -13.73 20.78
N ARG A 351 6.01 -13.73 19.67
CA ARG A 351 6.24 -14.60 18.49
C ARG A 351 6.63 -13.83 17.24
N LEU A 352 6.85 -12.51 17.33
CA LEU A 352 7.25 -11.72 16.16
C LEU A 352 8.58 -12.20 15.59
N GLY A 353 8.63 -12.39 14.28
CA GLY A 353 9.84 -12.70 13.54
C GLY A 353 10.52 -11.46 12.96
N ARG A 354 11.66 -11.66 12.30
CA ARG A 354 12.40 -10.59 11.60
C ARG A 354 11.57 -9.87 10.54
N ARG A 355 10.71 -10.60 9.83
CA ARG A 355 9.80 -10.04 8.84
C ARG A 355 8.78 -9.11 9.48
N ASP A 356 8.20 -9.53 10.61
CA ASP A 356 7.24 -8.71 11.35
C ASP A 356 7.87 -7.41 11.84
N GLY A 357 9.12 -7.46 12.33
CA GLY A 357 9.84 -6.26 12.76
C GLY A 357 10.26 -5.29 11.65
N ALA A 358 10.25 -5.72 10.39
CA ALA A 358 10.53 -4.84 9.25
C ALA A 358 9.26 -4.22 8.66
N GLU A 359 8.09 -4.81 8.93
CA GLU A 359 6.79 -4.35 8.44
C GLU A 359 6.01 -3.50 9.47
N ALA A 360 6.26 -3.70 10.77
CA ALA A 360 5.59 -3.04 11.90
C ALA A 360 6.22 -1.68 12.25
#